data_AF-A0AA42NWM7-F1
#
_entry.id   AF-A0AA42NWM7-F1
#
_cell.length_a   1.000
_cell.length_b   1.000
_cell.length_c   1.000
_cell.angle_alpha   90.00
_cell.angle_beta   90.00
_cell.angle_gamma   90.00
#
_symmetry.space_group_name_H-M   'P 1'
#
loop_
_entity.id
_entity.type
_entity.pdbx_description
1 polymer ?
#
loop_
_entity_poly.entity_id
_entity_poly.type
_entity_poly.pdbx_seq_one_letter_code
_entity_poly.pdbx_strand_id
1 'polypeptide(L)'
;MKTIKLMVGACILLNSINLHAESAKECMKYWSEPAVQVTVLQDVQCPDIWEDKFSDNNRLVIKKLGLNRQDNNWMSTGACKKVKYNSDIYFVYKAFLKNNKTNLIILYNNKDSFAYLRKLDLSKFKNGYTEQDIVDVNLTCTKVGKGTSMVSILNSYILKDTNIKDISKYSISDWY
;
A
#
# COMPACT_ATOMS: atom_id res chain seq x y z
N MET A 1 27.64 46.33 -33.28
CA MET A 1 27.22 44.92 -33.06
C MET A 1 26.61 44.83 -31.67
N LYS A 2 25.28 44.64 -31.57
CA LYS A 2 24.55 44.55 -30.30
C LYS A 2 24.33 43.06 -29.97
N THR A 3 24.89 42.61 -28.86
CA THR A 3 24.68 41.28 -28.28
C THR A 3 23.27 41.21 -27.67
N ILE A 4 22.37 40.45 -28.30
CA ILE A 4 21.07 40.12 -27.73
C ILE A 4 21.29 38.98 -26.72
N LYS A 5 21.05 39.27 -25.44
CA LYS A 5 21.03 38.29 -24.35
C LYS A 5 19.83 37.36 -24.56
N LEU A 6 20.10 36.11 -24.96
CA LEU A 6 19.13 35.02 -24.89
C LEU A 6 19.00 34.57 -23.43
N MET A 7 18.01 35.13 -22.74
CA MET A 7 17.58 34.65 -21.43
C MET A 7 16.63 33.46 -21.68
N VAL A 8 17.20 32.25 -21.82
CA VAL A 8 16.41 31.02 -21.87
C VAL A 8 15.96 30.71 -20.46
N GLY A 9 14.70 31.03 -20.17
CA GLY A 9 14.02 30.73 -18.92
C GLY A 9 13.97 29.22 -18.69
N ALA A 10 14.81 28.73 -17.79
CA ALA A 10 14.71 27.39 -17.26
C ALA A 10 13.56 27.32 -16.24
N CYS A 11 12.31 27.24 -16.72
CA CYS A 11 11.22 26.71 -15.92
C CYS A 11 11.42 25.19 -15.79
N ILE A 12 12.37 24.78 -14.95
CA ILE A 12 12.47 23.39 -14.51
C ILE A 12 11.27 23.17 -13.60
N LEU A 13 10.17 22.68 -14.18
CA LEU A 13 9.11 22.04 -13.42
C LEU A 13 9.70 20.81 -12.74
N LEU A 14 10.21 20.98 -11.52
CA LEU A 14 10.47 19.91 -10.58
C LEU A 14 9.13 19.29 -10.16
N ASN A 15 8.43 18.65 -11.10
CA ASN A 15 7.55 17.56 -10.76
C ASN A 15 8.46 16.37 -10.49
N SER A 16 9.16 16.40 -9.35
CA SER A 16 9.76 15.20 -8.78
C SER A 16 8.63 14.22 -8.60
N ILE A 17 8.51 13.28 -9.55
CA ILE A 17 7.69 12.10 -9.39
C ILE A 17 8.29 11.43 -8.16
N ASN A 18 7.66 11.58 -7.00
CA ASN A 18 8.11 10.93 -5.76
C ASN A 18 8.17 9.43 -6.05
N LEU A 19 9.38 8.96 -6.35
CA LEU A 19 9.69 7.59 -6.72
C LEU A 19 9.82 6.72 -5.46
N HIS A 20 9.69 7.33 -4.30
CA HIS A 20 9.91 6.72 -3.00
C HIS A 20 8.61 6.65 -2.23
N ALA A 21 8.46 5.57 -1.46
CA ALA A 21 7.43 5.43 -0.47
C ALA A 21 7.57 6.51 0.62
N GLU A 22 6.44 6.86 1.21
CA GLU A 22 6.38 7.76 2.35
C GLU A 22 6.91 7.05 3.61
N SER A 23 7.49 7.85 4.51
CA SER A 23 8.02 7.37 5.78
C SER A 23 6.92 6.92 6.74
N ALA A 24 7.29 6.12 7.76
CA ALA A 24 6.37 5.71 8.82
C ALA A 24 5.59 6.89 9.44
N LYS A 25 6.25 8.05 9.64
CA LYS A 25 5.61 9.25 10.19
C LYS A 25 4.47 9.76 9.31
N GLU A 26 4.67 9.82 7.99
CA GLU A 26 3.61 10.24 7.05
C GLU A 26 2.52 9.18 6.97
N CYS A 27 2.88 7.90 6.99
CA CYS A 27 1.89 6.81 7.01
C CYS A 27 1.02 6.83 8.26
N MET A 28 1.55 7.23 9.41
CA MET A 28 0.73 7.40 10.61
C MET A 28 -0.23 8.59 10.52
N LYS A 29 0.11 9.64 9.75
CA LYS A 29 -0.87 10.71 9.45
C LYS A 29 -2.02 10.17 8.60
N TYR A 30 -1.71 9.38 7.57
CA TYR A 30 -2.73 8.71 6.76
C TYR A 30 -3.58 7.73 7.58
N TRP A 31 -2.96 6.96 8.49
CA TRP A 31 -3.69 6.06 9.37
C TRP A 31 -4.65 6.78 10.32
N SER A 32 -4.31 8.02 10.69
CA SER A 32 -5.13 8.87 11.55
C SER A 32 -6.27 9.56 10.80
N GLU A 33 -6.37 9.39 9.48
CA GLU A 33 -7.54 9.88 8.73
C GLU A 33 -8.81 9.15 9.16
N PRO A 34 -9.94 9.87 9.29
CA PRO A 34 -11.18 9.30 9.77
C PRO A 34 -11.67 8.18 8.86
N ALA A 35 -12.07 7.06 9.46
CA ALA A 35 -12.74 5.98 8.74
C ALA A 35 -14.10 6.46 8.22
N VAL A 36 -14.40 6.11 6.98
CA VAL A 36 -15.69 6.35 6.31
C VAL A 36 -16.55 5.08 6.28
N GLN A 37 -17.86 5.23 6.07
CA GLN A 37 -18.73 4.07 5.92
C GLN A 37 -18.49 3.40 4.56
N VAL A 38 -18.12 2.12 4.59
CA VAL A 38 -17.93 1.28 3.40
C VAL A 38 -18.75 0.00 3.49
N THR A 39 -19.17 -0.49 2.32
CA THR A 39 -19.78 -1.81 2.19
C THR A 39 -18.75 -2.78 1.64
N VAL A 40 -18.37 -3.76 2.46
CA VAL A 40 -17.53 -4.89 2.04
C VAL A 40 -18.43 -5.89 1.31
N LEU A 41 -18.03 -6.27 0.10
CA LEU A 41 -18.75 -7.19 -0.77
C LEU A 41 -17.98 -8.51 -0.87
N GLN A 42 -18.47 -9.42 -1.71
CA GLN A 42 -17.84 -10.72 -1.96
C GLN A 42 -16.42 -10.61 -2.52
N ASP A 43 -15.65 -11.68 -2.32
CA ASP A 43 -14.36 -11.85 -2.98
C ASP A 43 -14.51 -12.03 -4.48
N VAL A 44 -13.53 -11.51 -5.21
CA VAL A 44 -13.41 -11.66 -6.66
C VAL A 44 -12.00 -12.10 -6.99
N GLN A 45 -11.83 -12.85 -8.07
CA GLN A 45 -10.51 -13.18 -8.58
C GLN A 45 -9.83 -11.90 -9.08
N CYS A 46 -8.54 -11.74 -8.78
CA CYS A 46 -7.73 -10.68 -9.33
C CYS A 46 -6.33 -11.18 -9.71
N PRO A 47 -5.69 -10.56 -10.72
CA PRO A 47 -4.32 -10.91 -11.10
C PRO A 47 -3.37 -10.80 -9.92
N ASP A 48 -2.43 -11.73 -9.82
CA ASP A 48 -1.38 -11.64 -8.81
C ASP A 48 -0.44 -10.48 -9.08
N ILE A 49 0.20 -9.98 -8.01
CA ILE A 49 1.13 -8.84 -8.05
C ILE A 49 2.30 -9.01 -9.04
N TRP A 50 2.68 -10.25 -9.35
CA TRP A 50 3.73 -10.59 -10.30
C TRP A 50 3.23 -10.73 -11.74
N GLU A 51 1.92 -10.80 -11.96
CA GLU A 51 1.35 -10.90 -13.30
C GLU A 51 1.34 -9.55 -14.03
N ASP A 52 1.50 -9.59 -15.35
CA ASP A 52 1.46 -8.39 -16.19
C ASP A 52 0.08 -7.73 -16.26
N LYS A 53 -0.99 -8.49 -15.99
CA LYS A 53 -2.36 -7.99 -15.95
C LYS A 53 -2.68 -7.21 -14.68
N PHE A 54 -1.79 -7.17 -13.70
CA PHE A 54 -1.94 -6.33 -12.52
C PHE A 54 -1.89 -4.86 -12.92
N SER A 55 -2.85 -4.04 -12.44
CA SER A 55 -3.06 -2.67 -12.94
C SER A 55 -1.78 -1.82 -12.93
N ASP A 56 -1.59 -0.95 -13.92
CA ASP A 56 -0.38 -0.12 -14.01
C ASP A 56 -0.17 0.76 -12.78
N ASN A 57 -1.25 1.29 -12.19
CA ASN A 57 -1.17 2.05 -10.95
C ASN A 57 -0.71 1.18 -9.78
N ASN A 58 -1.17 -0.07 -9.70
CA ASN A 58 -0.69 -0.98 -8.67
C ASN A 58 0.77 -1.36 -8.91
N ARG A 59 1.18 -1.60 -10.16
CA ARG A 59 2.59 -1.84 -10.52
C ARG A 59 3.48 -0.66 -10.11
N LEU A 60 3.00 0.57 -10.30
CA LEU A 60 3.69 1.78 -9.83
C LEU A 60 3.78 1.85 -8.31
N VAL A 61 2.71 1.47 -7.58
CA VAL A 61 2.74 1.34 -6.12
C VAL A 61 3.85 0.38 -5.68
N ILE A 62 3.93 -0.82 -6.29
CA ILE A 62 4.97 -1.80 -5.94
C ILE A 62 6.37 -1.24 -6.17
N LYS A 63 6.57 -0.56 -7.31
CA LYS A 63 7.84 0.09 -7.64
C LYS A 63 8.22 1.17 -6.62
N LYS A 64 7.27 2.03 -6.23
CA LYS A 64 7.50 3.09 -5.23
C LYS A 64 7.83 2.55 -3.85
N LEU A 65 7.25 1.41 -3.48
CA LEU A 65 7.57 0.68 -2.25
C LEU A 65 8.94 -0.02 -2.30
N GLY A 66 9.66 0.03 -3.43
CA GLY A 66 10.96 -0.62 -3.59
C GLY A 66 10.89 -2.15 -3.61
N LEU A 67 9.71 -2.69 -3.92
CA LEU A 67 9.45 -4.12 -3.91
C LEU A 67 9.76 -4.75 -5.26
N ASN A 68 10.38 -5.93 -5.25
CA ASN A 68 10.60 -6.71 -6.47
C ASN A 68 9.37 -7.56 -6.77
N ARG A 69 8.69 -7.32 -7.91
CA ARG A 69 7.54 -8.12 -8.37
C ARG A 69 7.92 -9.56 -8.72
N GLN A 70 9.17 -9.81 -9.07
CA GLN A 70 9.67 -11.14 -9.43
C GLN A 70 10.26 -11.89 -8.21
N ASP A 71 10.04 -11.38 -7.00
CA ASP A 71 10.41 -12.11 -5.79
C ASP A 71 9.54 -13.37 -5.66
N ASN A 72 10.15 -14.54 -5.77
CA ASN A 72 9.47 -15.83 -5.68
C ASN A 72 8.94 -16.15 -4.27
N ASN A 73 9.21 -15.30 -3.28
CA ASN A 73 8.67 -15.43 -1.93
C ASN A 73 7.33 -14.73 -1.75
N TRP A 74 6.80 -14.06 -2.78
CA TRP A 74 5.45 -13.52 -2.72
C TRP A 74 4.43 -14.65 -2.55
N MET A 75 3.55 -14.44 -1.58
CA MET A 75 2.37 -15.22 -1.32
C MET A 75 1.19 -14.26 -1.47
N SER A 76 0.34 -14.52 -2.45
CA SER A 76 -0.92 -13.81 -2.67
C SER A 76 -2.09 -14.76 -2.46
N THR A 77 -3.27 -14.19 -2.29
CA THR A 77 -4.52 -14.95 -2.23
C THR A 77 -5.11 -15.27 -3.60
N GLY A 78 -4.61 -14.66 -4.69
CA GLY A 78 -5.27 -14.68 -6.01
C GLY A 78 -6.69 -14.07 -6.01
N ALA A 79 -7.06 -13.42 -4.91
CA ALA A 79 -8.40 -12.93 -4.63
C ALA A 79 -8.34 -11.55 -3.99
N CYS A 80 -9.25 -10.69 -4.42
CA CYS A 80 -9.40 -9.34 -3.93
C CYS A 80 -10.77 -9.19 -3.27
N LYS A 81 -10.81 -8.46 -2.15
CA LYS A 81 -12.08 -8.08 -1.55
C LYS A 81 -12.65 -6.88 -2.31
N LYS A 82 -13.90 -6.96 -2.77
CA LYS A 82 -14.57 -5.83 -3.39
C LYS A 82 -15.14 -4.92 -2.30
N VAL A 83 -14.88 -3.62 -2.40
CA VAL A 83 -15.36 -2.61 -1.44
C VAL A 83 -16.11 -1.53 -2.20
N LYS A 84 -17.32 -1.21 -1.74
CA LYS A 84 -18.13 -0.11 -2.28
C LYS A 84 -18.08 1.08 -1.33
N TYR A 85 -17.78 2.24 -1.89
CA TYR A 85 -17.87 3.54 -1.23
C TYR A 85 -18.63 4.49 -2.15
N ASN A 86 -19.74 5.05 -1.66
CA ASN A 86 -20.72 5.76 -2.49
C ASN A 86 -21.18 4.89 -3.68
N SER A 87 -21.09 5.40 -4.91
CA SER A 87 -21.38 4.67 -6.15
C SER A 87 -20.20 3.88 -6.70
N ASP A 88 -19.00 4.06 -6.15
CA ASP A 88 -17.76 3.58 -6.74
C ASP A 88 -17.31 2.24 -6.14
N ILE A 89 -16.64 1.46 -6.99
CA ILE A 89 -16.07 0.17 -6.65
C ILE A 89 -14.57 0.28 -6.52
N TYR A 90 -14.07 -0.29 -5.44
CA TYR A 90 -12.65 -0.46 -5.15
C TYR A 90 -12.37 -1.93 -4.86
N PHE A 91 -11.10 -2.30 -4.93
CA PHE A 91 -10.61 -3.64 -4.66
C PHE A 91 -9.51 -3.54 -3.61
N VAL A 92 -9.58 -4.41 -2.60
CA VAL A 92 -8.50 -4.58 -1.64
C VAL A 92 -7.77 -5.88 -1.93
N TYR A 93 -6.47 -5.75 -2.21
CA TYR A 93 -5.55 -6.85 -2.42
C TYR A 93 -4.61 -6.97 -1.22
N LYS A 94 -4.38 -8.21 -0.76
CA LYS A 94 -3.44 -8.53 0.31
C LYS A 94 -2.38 -9.49 -0.22
N ALA A 95 -1.13 -9.25 0.15
CA ALA A 95 -0.04 -10.16 -0.14
C ALA A 95 1.01 -10.11 0.98
N PHE A 96 1.83 -11.16 1.06
CA PHE A 96 2.99 -11.18 1.94
C PHE A 96 4.20 -11.85 1.34
N LEU A 97 5.36 -11.52 1.89
CA LEU A 97 6.59 -12.26 1.64
C LEU A 97 6.76 -13.37 2.70
N LYS A 98 6.91 -14.61 2.24
CA LYS A 98 6.98 -15.82 3.08
C LYS A 98 8.02 -15.71 4.21
N ASN A 99 9.20 -15.16 3.89
CA ASN A 99 10.38 -15.25 4.75
C ASN A 99 10.50 -14.14 5.80
N ASN A 100 9.96 -12.95 5.52
CA ASN A 100 10.07 -11.80 6.43
C ASN A 100 8.72 -11.28 6.93
N LYS A 101 7.63 -11.99 6.60
CA LYS A 101 6.25 -11.68 6.97
C LYS A 101 5.82 -10.25 6.63
N THR A 102 6.50 -9.62 5.66
CA THR A 102 6.14 -8.29 5.18
C THR A 102 4.73 -8.35 4.63
N ASN A 103 3.81 -7.59 5.20
CA ASN A 103 2.40 -7.55 4.80
C ASN A 103 2.16 -6.31 3.93
N LEU A 104 1.54 -6.54 2.77
CA LEU A 104 1.16 -5.52 1.81
C LEU A 104 -0.37 -5.52 1.69
N ILE A 105 -0.98 -4.36 1.91
CA ILE A 105 -2.42 -4.15 1.73
C ILE A 105 -2.60 -2.98 0.76
N ILE A 106 -3.26 -3.24 -0.37
CA ILE A 106 -3.48 -2.25 -1.43
C ILE A 106 -4.98 -2.06 -1.61
N LEU A 107 -5.45 -0.81 -1.56
CA LEU A 107 -6.73 -0.42 -2.13
C LEU A 107 -6.50 0.16 -3.52
N TYR A 108 -7.29 -0.27 -4.50
CA TYR A 108 -7.20 0.28 -5.84
C TYR A 108 -8.53 0.30 -6.60
N ASN A 109 -8.58 1.14 -7.62
CA ASN A 109 -9.56 1.11 -8.69
C ASN A 109 -8.81 1.32 -10.03
N ASN A 110 -9.53 1.67 -11.10
CA ASN A 110 -8.91 1.86 -12.43
C ASN A 110 -7.98 3.08 -12.53
N LYS A 111 -8.03 4.02 -11.57
CA LYS A 111 -7.35 5.32 -11.64
C LYS A 111 -6.40 5.59 -10.48
N ASP A 112 -6.69 5.04 -9.32
CA ASP A 112 -6.06 5.39 -8.06
C ASP A 112 -5.69 4.11 -7.30
N SER A 113 -4.56 4.19 -6.61
CA SER A 113 -4.07 3.12 -5.73
C SER A 113 -3.44 3.71 -4.48
N PHE A 114 -3.68 3.09 -3.34
CA PHE A 114 -3.01 3.41 -2.08
C PHE A 114 -2.63 2.11 -1.36
N ALA A 115 -1.47 2.10 -0.72
CA ALA A 115 -1.00 0.91 -0.04
C ALA A 115 -0.29 1.20 1.28
N TYR A 116 -0.47 0.28 2.22
CA TYR A 116 0.40 0.12 3.39
C TYR A 116 1.30 -1.10 3.18
N LEU A 117 2.57 -0.95 3.52
CA LEU A 117 3.56 -2.02 3.59
C LEU A 117 4.12 -2.05 5.01
N ARG A 118 3.91 -3.18 5.68
CA ARG A 118 4.30 -3.43 7.06
C ARG A 118 5.42 -4.46 7.07
N LYS A 119 6.66 -4.01 7.26
CA LYS A 119 7.83 -4.88 7.30
C LYS A 119 8.23 -5.19 8.74
N LEU A 120 8.29 -6.47 9.11
CA LEU A 120 8.78 -6.87 10.43
C LEU A 120 10.31 -6.83 10.45
N ASP A 121 10.86 -6.38 11.57
CA ASP A 121 12.28 -6.53 11.86
C ASP A 121 12.52 -7.86 12.59
N LEU A 122 12.69 -8.93 11.80
CA LEU A 122 12.91 -10.28 12.36
C LEU A 122 14.22 -10.42 13.13
N SER A 123 15.17 -9.48 12.98
CA SER A 123 16.44 -9.52 13.72
C SER A 123 16.26 -9.41 15.23
N LYS A 124 15.10 -8.90 15.66
CA LYS A 124 14.72 -8.78 17.07
C LYS A 124 14.23 -10.09 17.70
N PHE A 125 13.96 -11.13 16.90
CA PHE A 125 13.40 -12.41 17.36
C PHE A 125 14.43 -13.54 17.27
N LYS A 126 15.33 -13.61 18.25
CA LYS A 126 16.41 -14.62 18.31
C LYS A 126 15.91 -16.08 18.38
N ASN A 127 14.72 -16.30 18.94
CA ASN A 127 14.15 -17.63 19.20
C ASN A 127 12.88 -17.91 18.38
N GLY A 128 12.64 -17.17 17.31
CA GLY A 128 11.42 -17.25 16.52
C GLY A 128 10.30 -16.34 17.03
N TYR A 129 9.17 -16.37 16.32
CA TYR A 129 8.02 -15.50 16.52
C TYR A 129 6.78 -16.35 16.78
N THR A 130 6.05 -16.07 17.86
CA THR A 130 4.89 -16.84 18.33
C THR A 130 3.58 -16.11 18.06
N GLU A 131 2.45 -16.82 18.15
CA GLU A 131 1.13 -16.26 17.85
C GLU A 131 0.71 -15.15 18.83
N GLN A 132 1.27 -15.15 20.04
CA GLN A 132 0.98 -14.18 21.09
C GLN A 132 1.81 -12.90 20.97
N ASP A 133 2.84 -12.88 20.12
CA ASP A 133 3.77 -11.75 20.01
C ASP A 133 3.17 -10.60 19.20
N ILE A 134 3.22 -9.39 19.79
CA ILE A 134 2.89 -8.12 19.12
C ILE A 134 4.18 -7.36 18.85
N VAL A 135 4.45 -7.02 17.59
CA VAL A 135 5.77 -6.53 17.16
C VAL A 135 5.68 -5.25 16.37
N ASP A 136 6.66 -4.37 16.55
CA ASP A 136 6.76 -3.14 15.75
C ASP A 136 7.02 -3.47 14.28
N VAL A 137 6.38 -2.72 13.39
CA VAL A 137 6.65 -2.80 11.95
C VAL A 137 7.33 -1.52 11.47
N ASN A 138 8.27 -1.68 10.54
CA ASN A 138 8.72 -0.59 9.71
C ASN A 138 7.63 -0.31 8.66
N LEU A 139 6.76 0.65 9.00
CA LEU A 139 5.62 1.04 8.18
C LEU A 139 6.07 1.97 7.05
N THR A 140 5.66 1.62 5.84
CA THR A 140 5.78 2.50 4.66
C THR A 140 4.46 2.48 3.90
N CYS A 141 4.22 3.52 3.11
CA CYS A 141 2.97 3.65 2.37
C CYS A 141 3.20 4.48 1.13
N THR A 142 2.28 4.39 0.17
CA THR A 142 2.38 5.21 -1.04
C THR A 142 1.02 5.38 -1.70
N LYS A 143 0.88 6.48 -2.43
CA LYS A 143 -0.29 6.79 -3.23
C LYS A 143 0.10 6.98 -4.70
N VAL A 144 -0.76 6.50 -5.58
CA VAL A 144 -0.76 6.76 -7.02
C VAL A 144 -2.16 7.23 -7.40
N GLY A 145 -2.23 8.29 -8.20
CA GLY A 145 -3.49 8.92 -8.58
C GLY A 145 -3.86 10.12 -7.68
N LYS A 146 -5.06 10.66 -7.93
CA LYS A 146 -5.58 11.90 -7.31
C LYS A 146 -6.73 11.64 -6.32
N GLY A 147 -7.21 10.40 -6.22
CA GLY A 147 -8.25 10.01 -5.28
C GLY A 147 -7.90 10.44 -3.84
N THR A 148 -8.78 11.24 -3.25
CA THR A 148 -8.61 11.78 -1.90
C THR A 148 -9.15 10.85 -0.82
N SER A 149 -10.14 10.03 -1.15
CA SER A 149 -10.79 9.10 -0.22
C SER A 149 -10.08 7.75 -0.06
N MET A 150 -9.03 7.48 -0.85
CA MET A 150 -8.37 6.17 -0.89
C MET A 150 -7.87 5.70 0.48
N VAL A 151 -7.30 6.64 1.25
CA VAL A 151 -6.75 6.36 2.58
C VAL A 151 -7.89 6.01 3.54
N SER A 152 -8.90 6.88 3.65
CA SER A 152 -10.05 6.65 4.52
C SER A 152 -10.80 5.35 4.20
N ILE A 153 -11.00 5.02 2.93
CA ILE A 153 -11.64 3.77 2.49
C ILE A 153 -10.82 2.55 2.91
N LEU A 154 -9.50 2.59 2.71
CA LEU A 154 -8.63 1.48 3.10
C LEU A 154 -8.59 1.31 4.62
N ASN A 155 -8.49 2.41 5.37
CA ASN A 155 -8.53 2.38 6.84
C ASN A 155 -9.85 1.76 7.33
N SER A 156 -10.99 2.15 6.74
CA SER A 156 -12.29 1.56 7.06
C SER A 156 -12.36 0.06 6.79
N TYR A 157 -11.82 -0.37 5.65
CA TYR A 157 -11.76 -1.79 5.33
C TYR A 157 -10.91 -2.55 6.36
N ILE A 158 -9.70 -2.05 6.65
CA ILE A 158 -8.78 -2.68 7.60
C ILE A 158 -9.44 -2.82 8.98
N LEU A 159 -10.04 -1.75 9.50
CA LEU A 159 -10.64 -1.75 10.84
C LEU A 159 -11.88 -2.65 10.95
N LYS A 160 -12.64 -2.80 9.87
CA LYS A 160 -13.91 -3.54 9.82
C LYS A 160 -13.75 -5.03 9.50
N ASP A 161 -12.85 -5.37 8.58
CA ASP A 161 -12.78 -6.69 7.94
C ASP A 161 -11.45 -7.41 8.22
N THR A 162 -10.63 -6.87 9.13
CA THR A 162 -9.37 -7.50 9.55
C THR A 162 -9.18 -7.39 11.06
N ASN A 163 -8.25 -8.20 11.57
CA ASN A 163 -7.84 -8.16 12.97
C ASN A 163 -6.82 -7.05 13.29
N ILE A 164 -6.37 -6.29 12.30
CA ILE A 164 -5.40 -5.21 12.46
C ILE A 164 -6.06 -4.04 13.21
N LYS A 165 -5.65 -3.82 14.46
CA LYS A 165 -6.11 -2.66 15.28
C LYS A 165 -5.10 -1.52 15.34
N ASP A 166 -3.82 -1.83 15.16
CA ASP A 166 -2.74 -0.86 15.09
C ASP A 166 -1.86 -1.16 13.87
N ILE A 167 -1.86 -0.27 12.89
CA ILE A 167 -1.11 -0.45 11.64
C ILE A 167 0.42 -0.50 11.86
N SER A 168 0.90 0.05 12.98
CA SER A 168 2.32 0.10 13.36
C SER A 168 2.78 -1.14 14.14
N LYS A 169 1.85 -2.03 14.48
CA LYS A 169 2.10 -3.29 15.16
C LYS A 169 1.73 -4.46 14.27
N TYR A 170 2.26 -5.64 14.53
CA TYR A 170 1.88 -6.88 13.86
C TYR A 170 1.64 -8.00 14.86
N SER A 171 0.57 -8.77 14.62
CA SER A 171 0.29 -10.07 15.25
C SER A 171 0.02 -11.12 14.16
N ILE A 172 0.23 -12.41 14.45
CA ILE A 172 -0.19 -13.51 13.54
C ILE A 172 -1.69 -13.44 13.23
N SER A 173 -2.50 -13.02 14.20
CA SER A 173 -3.95 -12.89 14.03
C SER A 173 -4.37 -11.91 12.93
N ASP A 174 -3.50 -10.99 12.50
CA ASP A 174 -3.77 -10.05 11.40
C ASP A 174 -4.10 -10.74 10.06
N TRP A 175 -3.74 -12.02 9.91
CA TRP A 175 -4.00 -12.84 8.72
C TRP A 175 -5.35 -13.55 8.70
N TYR A 176 -5.94 -13.74 9.88
CA TYR A 176 -7.23 -14.41 10.07
C TYR A 176 -8.34 -13.38 10.26
#